data_AF-A0A920W6X8-F1
#
_entry.id   AF-A0A920W6X8-F1
#
_cell.length_a   1.000
_cell.length_b   1.000
_cell.length_c   1.000
_cell.angle_alpha   90.00
_cell.angle_beta   90.00
_cell.angle_gamma   90.00
#
_symmetry.space_group_name_H-M   'P 1'
#
loop_
_entity.id
_entity.type
_entity.pdbx_description
1 polymer ?
#
loop_
_entity_poly.entity_id
_entity_poly.type
_entity_poly.pdbx_seq_one_letter_code
_entity_poly.pdbx_strand_id
1 'polypeptide(L)'
;MLTTIWLIITALIFGAVMEATDLLDTLAARILRFVRSTGSLIAATLATSFGVNVLASDQYIAIVLPGRMFRSEYERRALDPKNLSRTLEDSGTLTSVLIPWNTCGAFMAQTLGVSTLAYAPFAIFNLINPFIAALYGFLHISIAPLPATKDQPPDDEIVESRTKGK
;
A
#
# COMPACT_ATOMS: atom_id res chain seq x y z
N MET A 1 -1.47 24.09 10.69
CA MET A 1 -0.69 23.78 9.46
C MET A 1 0.74 23.37 9.78
N LEU A 2 1.48 24.08 10.64
CA LEU A 2 2.85 23.70 11.01
C LEU A 2 2.95 22.29 11.64
N THR A 3 1.99 21.93 12.51
CA THR A 3 1.93 20.60 13.15
C THR A 3 1.81 19.46 12.13
N THR A 4 0.98 19.63 11.11
CA THR A 4 0.81 18.66 10.02
C THR A 4 2.10 18.50 9.22
N ILE A 5 2.80 19.60 8.94
CA ILE A 5 4.10 19.56 8.23
C ILE A 5 5.13 18.79 9.07
N TRP A 6 5.22 19.07 10.37
CA TRP A 6 6.13 18.35 11.26
C TRP A 6 5.83 16.84 11.33
N LEU A 7 4.55 16.47 11.42
CA LEU A 7 4.13 15.07 11.39
C LEU A 7 4.56 14.36 10.10
N ILE A 8 4.33 14.98 8.94
CA ILE A 8 4.74 14.42 7.64
C ILE A 8 6.25 14.26 7.57
N ILE A 9 7.04 15.25 7.99
CA ILE A 9 8.51 15.16 7.98
C ILE A 9 8.98 14.02 8.89
N THR A 10 8.48 13.96 10.13
CA THR A 10 8.85 12.88 11.07
C THR A 10 8.43 11.50 10.55
N ALA A 11 7.24 11.40 9.95
CA ALA A 11 6.73 10.18 9.32
C ALA A 11 7.62 9.68 8.17
N LEU A 12 8.03 10.59 7.29
CA LEU A 12 8.92 10.28 6.16
C LEU A 12 10.32 9.85 6.65
N ILE A 13 10.86 10.53 7.67
CA ILE A 13 12.13 10.16 8.29
C ILE A 13 12.02 8.77 8.92
N PHE A 14 10.95 8.49 9.66
CA PHE A 14 10.70 7.17 10.26
C PHE A 14 10.62 6.07 9.18
N GLY A 15 9.86 6.31 8.11
CA GLY A 15 9.78 5.40 6.98
C GLY A 15 11.13 5.16 6.30
N ALA A 16 11.96 6.20 6.17
CA ALA A 16 13.31 6.08 5.62
C ALA A 16 14.26 5.29 6.54
N VAL A 17 14.21 5.51 7.86
CA VAL A 17 15.01 4.73 8.83
C VAL A 17 14.61 3.26 8.82
N MET A 18 13.32 2.95 8.75
CA MET A 18 12.86 1.56 8.67
C MET A 18 13.31 0.85 7.40
N GLU A 19 13.37 1.56 6.28
CA GLU A 19 13.89 1.00 5.03
C GLU A 19 15.40 0.80 5.10
N ALA A 20 16.15 1.80 5.59
CA ALA A 20 17.60 1.73 5.74
C ALA A 20 18.09 0.66 6.75
N THR A 21 17.19 0.14 7.59
CA THR A 21 17.48 -0.89 8.60
C THR A 21 16.89 -2.27 8.24
N ASP A 22 16.38 -2.45 7.01
CA ASP A 22 15.73 -3.68 6.52
C ASP A 22 14.53 -4.16 7.37
N LEU A 23 13.99 -3.28 8.23
CA LEU A 23 12.82 -3.59 9.05
C LEU A 23 11.56 -3.72 8.19
N LEU A 24 11.46 -2.94 7.11
CA LEU A 24 10.35 -3.03 6.16
C LEU A 24 10.34 -4.39 5.46
N ASP A 25 11.49 -4.84 4.98
CA ASP A 25 11.62 -6.11 4.29
C ASP A 25 11.36 -7.29 5.24
N THR A 26 11.80 -7.18 6.49
CA THR A 26 11.51 -8.18 7.52
C THR A 26 10.01 -8.30 7.80
N LEU A 27 9.32 -7.16 7.93
CA LEU A 27 7.88 -7.12 8.15
C LEU A 27 7.12 -7.63 6.92
N ALA A 28 7.53 -7.21 5.72
CA ALA A 28 6.98 -7.67 4.46
C ALA A 28 7.13 -9.19 4.32
N ALA A 29 8.33 -9.72 4.53
CA ALA A 29 8.60 -11.15 4.48
C ALA A 29 7.69 -11.94 5.43
N ARG A 30 7.41 -11.42 6.63
CA ARG A 30 6.52 -12.08 7.58
C ARG A 30 5.07 -12.16 7.06
N ILE A 31 4.56 -11.08 6.49
CA ILE A 31 3.21 -11.02 5.91
C ILE A 31 3.13 -11.92 4.66
N LEU A 32 4.15 -11.85 3.80
CA LEU A 32 4.22 -12.56 2.53
C LEU A 32 4.27 -14.08 2.68
N ARG A 33 4.65 -14.62 3.85
CA ARG A 33 4.55 -16.07 4.14
C ARG A 33 3.13 -16.63 3.98
N PHE A 34 2.12 -15.78 4.13
CA PHE A 34 0.71 -16.17 3.97
C PHE A 34 0.17 -15.88 2.57
N VAL A 35 0.96 -15.24 1.69
CA VAL A 35 0.53 -14.74 0.38
C VAL A 35 0.90 -15.73 -0.72
N ARG A 36 -0.09 -16.46 -1.24
CA ARG A 36 0.10 -17.54 -2.24
C ARG A 36 -0.32 -17.17 -3.66
N SER A 37 -1.15 -16.14 -3.83
CA SER A 37 -1.72 -15.71 -5.13
C SER A 37 -1.75 -14.18 -5.25
N THR A 38 -1.95 -13.66 -6.47
CA THR A 38 -2.09 -12.21 -6.71
C THR A 38 -3.25 -11.60 -5.91
N GLY A 39 -4.39 -12.29 -5.81
CA GLY A 39 -5.51 -11.84 -4.97
C GLY A 39 -5.14 -11.76 -3.49
N SER A 40 -4.39 -12.74 -2.96
CA SER A 40 -3.92 -12.67 -1.58
C SER A 40 -2.86 -11.57 -1.35
N LEU A 41 -2.12 -11.19 -2.40
CA LEU A 41 -1.15 -10.09 -2.31
C LEU A 41 -1.88 -8.76 -2.20
N ILE A 42 -2.87 -8.54 -3.07
CA ILE A 42 -3.75 -7.37 -3.03
C ILE A 42 -4.47 -7.30 -1.68
N ALA A 43 -5.03 -8.41 -1.20
CA ALA A 43 -5.68 -8.46 0.12
C ALA A 43 -4.71 -8.13 1.27
N ALA A 44 -3.46 -8.63 1.21
CA ALA A 44 -2.44 -8.31 2.21
C ALA A 44 -2.07 -6.82 2.18
N THR A 45 -1.93 -6.22 0.99
CA THR A 45 -1.69 -4.79 0.84
C THR A 45 -2.86 -3.95 1.38
N LEU A 46 -4.11 -4.29 1.02
CA LEU A 46 -5.31 -3.62 1.54
C LEU A 46 -5.37 -3.68 3.07
N ALA A 47 -5.18 -4.87 3.64
CA ALA A 47 -5.23 -5.10 5.08
C ALA A 47 -4.10 -4.37 5.82
N THR A 48 -2.90 -4.34 5.25
CA THR A 48 -1.76 -3.64 5.83
C THR A 48 -1.99 -2.14 5.79
N SER A 49 -2.42 -1.57 4.65
CA SER A 49 -2.76 -0.15 4.54
C SER A 49 -3.86 0.27 5.53
N PHE A 50 -4.91 -0.53 5.65
CA PHE A 50 -5.97 -0.28 6.63
C PHE A 50 -5.44 -0.35 8.06
N GLY A 51 -4.67 -1.39 8.39
CA GLY A 51 -4.08 -1.58 9.72
C GLY A 51 -3.16 -0.42 10.10
N VAL A 52 -2.32 0.05 9.18
CA VAL A 52 -1.46 1.21 9.41
C VAL A 52 -2.31 2.47 9.62
N ASN A 53 -3.39 2.66 8.87
CA ASN A 53 -4.31 3.77 9.08
C ASN A 53 -4.92 3.78 10.49
N VAL A 54 -5.33 2.61 10.98
CA VAL A 54 -5.89 2.44 12.34
C VAL A 54 -4.84 2.71 13.41
N LEU A 55 -3.59 2.27 13.21
CA LEU A 55 -2.52 2.36 14.21
C LEU A 55 -1.79 3.71 14.20
N ALA A 56 -1.44 4.22 13.02
CA ALA A 56 -0.58 5.39 12.84
C ALA A 56 -1.34 6.72 12.76
N SER A 57 -2.67 6.68 12.60
CA SER A 57 -3.53 7.89 12.53
C SER A 57 -3.18 8.87 11.41
N ASP A 58 -2.36 8.43 10.44
CA ASP A 58 -1.78 9.25 9.39
C ASP A 58 -1.84 8.50 8.05
N GLN A 59 -2.54 9.11 7.09
CA GLN A 59 -2.74 8.54 5.76
C GLN A 59 -1.44 8.42 4.95
N TYR A 60 -0.48 9.35 5.12
CA TYR A 60 0.78 9.28 4.38
C TYR A 60 1.56 8.02 4.75
N ILE A 61 1.63 7.69 6.04
CA ILE A 61 2.27 6.44 6.48
C ILE A 61 1.51 5.22 5.95
N ALA A 62 0.18 5.25 5.97
CA ALA A 62 -0.66 4.14 5.47
C ALA A 62 -0.50 3.85 3.96
N ILE A 63 0.01 4.81 3.19
CA ILE A 63 0.31 4.66 1.76
C ILE A 63 1.79 4.34 1.55
N VAL A 64 2.70 5.14 2.12
CA VAL A 64 4.14 5.02 1.89
C VAL A 64 4.70 3.71 2.46
N LEU A 65 4.27 3.33 3.66
CA LEU A 65 4.81 2.15 4.35
C LEU A 65 4.49 0.86 3.59
N PRO A 66 3.22 0.52 3.29
CA PRO A 66 2.91 -0.70 2.56
C PRO A 66 3.37 -0.62 1.10
N GLY A 67 3.41 0.58 0.51
CA GLY A 67 3.93 0.80 -0.83
C GLY A 67 5.41 0.42 -0.95
N ARG A 68 6.24 0.78 0.03
CA ARG A 68 7.64 0.35 0.08
C ARG A 68 7.77 -1.15 0.36
N MET A 69 7.04 -1.64 1.37
CA MET A 69 7.10 -3.04 1.80
C MET A 69 6.74 -4.05 0.69
N PHE A 70 5.73 -3.76 -0.14
CA PHE A 70 5.24 -4.72 -1.13
C PHE A 70 5.74 -4.47 -2.56
N ARG A 71 6.48 -3.39 -2.81
CA ARG A 71 6.98 -3.04 -4.16
C ARG A 71 7.70 -4.20 -4.84
N SER A 72 8.70 -4.75 -4.16
CA SER A 72 9.55 -5.83 -4.67
C SER A 72 8.75 -7.11 -4.93
N GLU A 73 7.71 -7.38 -4.15
CA GLU A 73 6.83 -8.53 -4.37
C GLU A 73 5.97 -8.38 -5.62
N TYR A 74 5.39 -7.19 -5.85
CA TYR A 74 4.61 -6.92 -7.06
C TYR A 74 5.47 -7.05 -8.31
N GLU A 75 6.70 -6.52 -8.28
CA GLU A 75 7.68 -6.66 -9.36
C GLU A 75 8.07 -8.13 -9.58
N ARG A 76 8.35 -8.88 -8.51
CA ARG A 76 8.70 -10.32 -8.60
C ARG A 76 7.58 -11.17 -9.20
N ARG A 77 6.32 -10.74 -9.05
CA ARG A 77 5.16 -11.40 -9.66
C ARG A 77 4.81 -10.87 -11.06
N ALA A 78 5.69 -10.07 -11.66
CA ALA A 78 5.47 -9.44 -12.97
C ALA A 78 4.15 -8.66 -13.03
N LEU A 79 3.83 -7.91 -11.97
CA LEU A 79 2.67 -7.02 -11.90
C LEU A 79 3.11 -5.58 -12.14
N ASP A 80 2.34 -4.84 -12.94
CA ASP A 80 2.57 -3.41 -13.14
C ASP A 80 2.42 -2.64 -11.81
N PRO A 81 3.32 -1.67 -11.51
CA PRO A 81 3.23 -0.82 -10.32
C PRO A 81 1.88 -0.12 -10.14
N LYS A 82 1.11 0.09 -11.23
CA LYS A 82 -0.25 0.64 -11.16
C LYS A 82 -1.16 -0.20 -10.25
N ASN A 83 -0.97 -1.52 -10.20
CA ASN A 83 -1.79 -2.41 -9.38
C ASN A 83 -1.54 -2.14 -7.90
N LEU A 84 -0.27 -1.97 -7.51
CA LEU A 84 0.11 -1.61 -6.15
C LEU A 84 -0.44 -0.22 -5.80
N SER A 85 -0.20 0.78 -6.64
CA SER A 85 -0.70 2.14 -6.43
C SER A 85 -2.23 2.17 -6.25
N ARG A 86 -2.98 1.53 -7.16
CA ARG A 86 -4.44 1.38 -7.03
C ARG A 86 -4.83 0.74 -5.71
N THR A 87 -4.17 -0.35 -5.32
CA THR A 87 -4.48 -1.07 -4.07
C THR A 87 -4.24 -0.20 -2.83
N LEU A 88 -3.19 0.63 -2.84
CA LEU A 88 -2.90 1.57 -1.76
C LEU A 88 -3.97 2.66 -1.67
N GLU A 89 -4.44 3.19 -2.80
CA GLU A 89 -5.52 4.18 -2.81
C GLU A 89 -6.84 3.56 -2.33
N ASP A 90 -7.15 2.34 -2.78
CA ASP A 90 -8.40 1.66 -2.48
C ASP A 90 -8.61 1.38 -0.99
N SER A 91 -7.53 1.28 -0.20
CA SER A 91 -7.58 1.10 1.25
C SER A 91 -6.96 2.27 2.01
N GLY A 92 -5.69 2.58 1.78
CA GLY A 92 -4.95 3.63 2.52
C GLY A 92 -5.60 5.01 2.43
N THR A 93 -6.05 5.43 1.24
CA THR A 93 -6.72 6.72 1.10
C THR A 93 -8.16 6.67 1.60
N LEU A 94 -8.93 5.69 1.14
CA LEU A 94 -10.39 5.69 1.38
C LEU A 94 -10.79 5.33 2.81
N THR A 95 -9.99 4.54 3.52
CA THR A 95 -10.34 4.15 4.90
C THR A 95 -9.90 5.19 5.94
N SER A 96 -9.04 6.13 5.57
CA SER A 96 -8.50 7.16 6.46
C SER A 96 -9.61 8.00 7.12
N VAL A 97 -10.63 8.36 6.36
CA VAL A 97 -11.78 9.16 6.85
C VAL A 97 -12.66 8.40 7.84
N LEU A 98 -12.62 7.06 7.85
CA LEU A 98 -13.50 6.25 8.69
C LEU A 98 -12.98 6.09 10.12
N ILE A 99 -11.76 6.58 10.39
CA ILE A 99 -11.06 6.38 11.66
C ILE A 99 -11.11 7.68 12.48
N PRO A 100 -11.76 7.70 13.65
CA PRO A 100 -12.04 8.94 14.38
C PRO A 100 -10.81 9.78 14.76
N TRP A 101 -9.71 9.10 15.05
CA TRP A 101 -8.44 9.72 15.45
C TRP A 101 -7.50 9.97 14.28
N ASN A 102 -7.86 9.57 13.06
CA ASN A 102 -7.09 9.91 11.87
C ASN A 102 -7.38 11.37 11.47
N THR A 103 -6.37 12.05 10.91
CA THR A 103 -6.45 13.43 10.43
C THR A 103 -7.65 13.67 9.50
N CYS A 104 -7.91 12.78 8.54
CA CYS A 104 -9.05 12.92 7.62
C CYS A 104 -10.38 12.73 8.34
N GLY A 105 -10.46 11.77 9.26
CA GLY A 105 -11.66 11.52 10.06
C GLY A 105 -12.02 12.71 10.95
N ALA A 106 -11.01 13.28 11.61
CA ALA A 106 -11.14 14.46 12.46
C ALA A 106 -11.53 15.72 11.67
N PHE A 107 -10.98 15.91 10.47
CA PHE A 107 -11.37 17.01 9.58
C PHE A 107 -12.86 16.91 9.21
N MET A 108 -13.29 15.75 8.73
CA MET A 108 -14.68 15.53 8.32
C MET A 108 -15.66 15.65 9.48
N ALA A 109 -15.30 15.17 10.68
CA ALA A 109 -16.14 15.31 11.86
C ALA A 109 -16.35 16.78 12.26
N GLN A 110 -15.29 17.59 12.18
CA GLN A 110 -15.36 19.04 12.44
C GLN A 110 -16.18 19.78 11.38
N THR A 111 -15.99 19.45 10.09
CA THR A 111 -16.73 20.09 9.00
C THR A 111 -18.21 19.75 9.00
N LEU A 112 -18.57 18.48 9.26
CA LEU A 112 -19.95 18.03 9.27
C LEU A 112 -20.67 18.32 10.60
N GLY A 113 -19.93 18.65 11.66
CA GLY A 113 -20.49 18.88 13.00
C GLY A 113 -21.01 17.61 13.69
N VAL A 114 -20.63 16.42 13.20
CA VAL A 114 -21.03 15.12 13.75
C VAL A 114 -19.81 14.23 13.94
N SER A 115 -19.89 13.28 14.88
CA SER A 115 -18.78 12.34 15.11
C SER A 115 -18.49 11.47 13.87
N THR A 116 -17.25 10.99 13.75
CA THR A 116 -16.84 10.08 12.67
C THR A 116 -17.74 8.85 12.55
N LEU A 117 -18.08 8.23 13.68
CA LEU A 117 -18.97 7.05 13.70
C LEU A 117 -20.40 7.38 13.26
N ALA A 118 -20.84 8.64 13.40
CA ALA A 118 -22.17 9.04 12.96
C ALA A 118 -22.25 9.19 11.43
N TYR A 119 -21.22 9.71 10.76
CA TYR A 119 -21.22 9.80 9.29
C TYR A 119 -20.70 8.54 8.60
N ALA A 120 -19.90 7.71 9.28
CA ALA A 120 -19.24 6.55 8.66
C ALA A 120 -20.20 5.62 7.89
N PRO A 121 -21.43 5.28 8.37
CA PRO A 121 -22.37 4.45 7.61
C PRO A 121 -22.83 5.06 6.28
N PHE A 122 -22.78 6.39 6.17
CA PHE A 122 -23.17 7.13 4.95
C PHE A 122 -22.00 7.27 3.97
N ALA A 123 -20.77 6.98 4.40
CA ALA A 123 -19.57 6.98 3.57
C ALA A 123 -19.45 5.67 2.75
N ILE A 124 -20.52 5.31 2.04
CA ILE A 124 -20.71 4.02 1.35
C ILE A 124 -19.54 3.68 0.43
N PHE A 125 -19.06 4.64 -0.35
CA PHE A 125 -17.92 4.44 -1.25
C PHE A 125 -16.66 4.01 -0.49
N ASN A 126 -16.33 4.69 0.61
CA ASN A 126 -15.16 4.40 1.43
C ASN A 126 -15.25 3.02 2.10
N LEU A 127 -16.46 2.62 2.49
CA LEU A 127 -16.70 1.31 3.11
C LEU A 127 -16.60 0.18 2.10
N ILE A 128 -17.18 0.33 0.91
CA ILE A 128 -17.31 -0.76 -0.06
C ILE A 128 -16.04 -0.95 -0.90
N ASN A 129 -15.34 0.13 -1.24
CA ASN A 129 -14.25 0.09 -2.21
C ASN A 129 -13.11 -0.90 -1.87
N PRO A 130 -12.61 -1.01 -0.61
CA PRO A 130 -11.61 -2.02 -0.25
C PRO A 130 -12.08 -3.46 -0.54
N PHE A 131 -13.37 -3.75 -0.36
CA PHE A 131 -13.93 -5.08 -0.64
C PHE A 131 -14.03 -5.35 -2.14
N ILE A 132 -14.39 -4.35 -2.94
CA ILE A 132 -14.38 -4.45 -4.40
C ILE A 132 -12.96 -4.68 -4.91
N ALA A 133 -11.98 -3.94 -4.39
CA ALA A 133 -10.57 -4.11 -4.75
C ALA A 133 -10.06 -5.52 -4.43
N ALA A 134 -10.42 -6.06 -3.26
CA ALA A 134 -10.11 -7.44 -2.89
C ALA A 134 -10.75 -8.43 -3.87
N LEU A 135 -12.04 -8.25 -4.19
CA LEU A 135 -12.76 -9.08 -5.16
C LEU A 135 -12.10 -9.06 -6.54
N TYR A 136 -11.71 -7.88 -7.04
CA TYR A 136 -11.01 -7.74 -8.32
C TYR A 136 -9.67 -8.45 -8.31
N GLY A 137 -8.94 -8.40 -7.19
CA GLY A 137 -7.71 -9.14 -6.99
C GLY A 137 -7.89 -10.67 -7.07
N PHE A 138 -8.95 -11.20 -6.46
CA PHE A 138 -9.24 -12.64 -6.49
C PHE A 138 -9.80 -13.13 -7.82
N LEU A 139 -10.65 -12.32 -8.48
CA LEU A 139 -11.21 -12.63 -9.80
C LEU A 139 -10.25 -12.31 -10.95
N HIS A 140 -9.08 -11.74 -10.64
CA HIS A 140 -8.08 -11.33 -11.63
C HIS A 140 -8.61 -10.29 -12.64
N ILE A 141 -9.49 -9.40 -12.18
CA ILE A 141 -10.10 -8.34 -13.00
C ILE A 141 -9.21 -7.10 -12.94
N SER A 142 -8.89 -6.51 -14.11
CA SER A 142 -8.10 -5.29 -14.22
C SER A 142 -6.69 -5.38 -13.59
N ILE A 143 -6.11 -6.58 -13.54
CA ILE A 143 -4.74 -6.81 -13.09
C ILE A 143 -3.80 -6.64 -14.29
N ALA A 144 -2.99 -5.59 -14.27
CA ALA A 144 -2.07 -5.31 -15.37
C ALA A 144 -0.73 -6.07 -15.20
N PRO A 145 -0.27 -6.82 -16.20
CA PRO A 145 1.08 -7.39 -16.18
C PRO A 145 2.12 -6.29 -16.32
N LEU A 146 3.32 -6.55 -15.81
CA LEU A 146 4.47 -5.64 -15.94
C LEU A 146 4.70 -5.33 -17.42
N PRO A 147 4.88 -4.05 -17.82
CA PRO A 147 5.19 -3.71 -19.19
C PRO A 147 6.49 -4.42 -19.61
N ALA A 148 6.50 -5.08 -20.77
CA ALA A 148 7.74 -5.58 -21.34
C ALA A 148 8.65 -4.37 -21.62
N THR A 149 9.69 -4.20 -20.80
CA THR A 149 10.74 -3.22 -21.05
C THR A 149 11.39 -3.57 -22.37
N LYS A 150 11.23 -2.71 -23.39
CA LYS A 150 11.86 -2.88 -24.72
C LYS A 150 13.40 -2.85 -24.67
N ASP A 151 14.00 -2.53 -23.52
CA ASP A 151 15.44 -2.35 -23.32
C ASP A 151 16.05 -3.29 -22.26
N GLN A 152 15.41 -4.42 -21.94
CA GLN A 152 16.04 -5.44 -21.09
C GLN A 152 16.77 -6.44 -22.01
N PRO A 153 18.11 -6.55 -21.95
CA PRO A 153 18.81 -7.54 -22.75
C PRO A 153 18.27 -8.93 -22.40
N PRO A 154 18.11 -9.82 -23.40
CA PRO A 154 17.56 -11.15 -23.19
C PRO A 154 18.34 -11.87 -22.09
N ASP A 155 17.64 -12.62 -21.23
CA ASP A 155 18.16 -13.28 -20.02
C ASP A 155 19.44 -14.12 -20.26
N ASP A 156 19.70 -14.52 -21.50
CA ASP A 156 20.92 -15.21 -21.93
C ASP A 156 22.21 -14.37 -21.74
N GLU A 157 22.15 -13.02 -21.83
CA GLU A 157 23.32 -12.14 -21.57
C GLU A 157 23.65 -12.00 -20.06
N ILE A 158 22.63 -12.13 -19.20
CA ILE A 158 22.81 -12.06 -17.73
C ILE A 158 23.48 -13.36 -17.23
N VAL A 159 23.22 -14.48 -17.88
CA VAL A 159 23.91 -15.74 -17.60
C VAL A 159 25.34 -15.68 -18.13
N GLU A 160 25.57 -15.25 -19.37
CA GLU A 160 26.92 -15.17 -19.96
C GLU A 160 27.88 -14.23 -19.23
N SER A 161 27.38 -13.07 -18.75
CA SER A 161 28.20 -12.12 -17.98
C SER A 161 28.61 -12.65 -16.61
N ARG A 162 27.85 -13.61 -16.05
CA ARG A 162 28.21 -14.32 -14.80
C ARG A 162 29.17 -15.49 -15.04
N THR A 163 29.16 -16.12 -16.22
CA THR A 163 30.08 -17.22 -16.55
C THR A 163 31.43 -16.75 -17.08
N LYS A 164 31.51 -15.58 -17.73
CA LYS A 164 32.77 -15.02 -18.25
C LYS A 164 33.61 -14.26 -17.19
N GLY A 165 33.09 -14.10 -15.97
CA GLY A 165 33.75 -13.42 -14.86
C GLY A 165 34.48 -14.32 -13.85
N LYS A 166 34.83 -15.54 -14.22
CA LYS A 166 35.68 -16.45 -13.43
C LYS A 166 36.91 -16.89 -14.21
#